data_AF-A0A507CYF0-F1
#
_entry.id   AF-A0A507CYF0-F1
#
_cell.length_a   1.000
_cell.length_b   1.000
_cell.length_c   1.000
_cell.angle_alpha   90.00
_cell.angle_beta   90.00
_cell.angle_gamma   90.00
#
_symmetry.space_group_name_H-M   'P 1'
#
loop_
_entity.id
_entity.type
_entity.pdbx_description
1 polymer ?
#
loop_
_entity_poly.entity_id
_entity_poly.type
_entity_poly.pdbx_seq_one_letter_code
_entity_poly.pdbx_strand_id
1 'polypeptide(L)'
;MAIFASSGHAQKQYTPGQLIAKLEQGNHDLRGYVRFTKQANAVAITAKLNTGVSKQTLLPLSWHIHSSGVTGTNCSTAGGHLNLLNVPETSVCAKDPAQFAKTCVTGLLSSKFGTFAKADTIKGVDSTFTLEDIIGKAVVFHIADEAKTRVACANIVQDDNVVDTAAGTDAKLDSNGKDTTVSKVGVKGAAPPLESPKAKSGRAPNAKSSAKPIA
;
A
#
# COMPACT_ATOMS: atom_id res chain seq x y z
N MET A 1 -13.60 -30.67 -39.86
CA MET A 1 -12.75 -30.57 -38.66
C MET A 1 -12.32 -29.11 -38.56
N ALA A 2 -12.98 -28.32 -37.71
CA ALA A 2 -12.72 -26.88 -37.60
C ALA A 2 -11.66 -26.64 -36.52
N ILE A 3 -10.54 -26.01 -36.90
CA ILE A 3 -9.47 -25.61 -35.99
C ILE A 3 -9.81 -24.21 -35.49
N PHE A 4 -10.23 -24.10 -34.23
CA PHE A 4 -10.37 -22.81 -33.56
C PHE A 4 -8.99 -22.39 -33.04
N ALA A 5 -8.40 -21.37 -33.68
CA ALA A 5 -7.21 -20.71 -33.16
C ALA A 5 -7.61 -19.89 -31.92
N SER A 6 -7.18 -20.36 -30.74
CA SER A 6 -7.26 -19.62 -29.49
C SER A 6 -6.37 -18.38 -29.60
N SER A 7 -6.99 -17.20 -29.49
CA SER A 7 -6.29 -15.92 -29.41
C SER A 7 -5.52 -15.85 -28.09
N GLY A 8 -4.23 -16.21 -28.17
CA GLY A 8 -3.27 -16.03 -27.11
C GLY A 8 -3.24 -14.58 -26.66
N HIS A 9 -3.84 -14.32 -25.49
CA HIS A 9 -3.64 -13.06 -24.78
C HIS A 9 -2.19 -13.06 -24.32
N ALA A 10 -1.33 -12.37 -25.06
CA ALA A 10 0.03 -12.11 -24.65
C ALA A 10 -0.03 -11.40 -23.28
N GLN A 11 0.31 -12.14 -22.22
CA GLN A 11 0.59 -11.58 -20.91
C GLN A 11 1.75 -10.61 -21.12
N LYS A 12 1.43 -9.32 -21.06
CA LYS A 12 2.39 -8.24 -21.24
C LYS A 12 3.46 -8.41 -20.17
N GLN A 13 4.63 -8.93 -20.55
CA GLN A 13 5.77 -9.10 -19.66
C GLN A 13 6.24 -7.71 -19.22
N TYR A 14 5.74 -7.30 -18.07
CA TYR A 14 6.09 -6.06 -17.42
C TYR A 14 7.11 -6.39 -16.33
N THR A 15 8.29 -5.78 -16.41
CA THR A 15 9.25 -5.74 -15.29
C THR A 15 9.45 -4.31 -14.78
N PRO A 16 8.41 -3.66 -14.24
CA PRO A 16 8.62 -2.50 -13.40
C PRO A 16 9.32 -2.97 -12.11
N GLY A 17 10.47 -2.39 -11.79
CA GLY A 17 11.22 -2.69 -10.57
C GLY A 17 10.55 -2.23 -9.27
N GLN A 18 9.27 -1.84 -9.30
CA GLN A 18 8.58 -1.24 -8.17
C GLN A 18 7.06 -1.49 -8.17
N LEU A 19 6.54 -1.82 -6.98
CA LEU A 19 5.12 -1.92 -6.67
C LEU A 19 4.74 -0.94 -5.56
N ILE A 20 3.47 -0.60 -5.47
CA ILE A 20 2.93 0.27 -4.44
C ILE A 20 1.54 -0.18 -4.00
N ALA A 21 1.28 -0.08 -2.70
CA ALA A 21 -0.04 -0.13 -2.10
C ALA A 21 -0.35 1.26 -1.53
N LYS A 22 -1.16 2.05 -2.23
CA LYS A 22 -1.53 3.41 -1.82
C LYS A 22 -2.78 3.41 -0.95
N LEU A 23 -2.68 3.99 0.24
CA LEU A 23 -3.80 4.21 1.14
C LEU A 23 -4.42 5.57 0.81
N GLU A 24 -5.39 5.57 -0.11
CA GLU A 24 -6.05 6.81 -0.56
C GLU A 24 -7.44 6.99 0.06
N GLN A 25 -8.09 5.89 0.47
CA GLN A 25 -9.39 5.89 1.13
C GLN A 25 -9.48 4.74 2.15
N GLY A 26 -9.88 5.04 3.38
CA GLY A 26 -10.13 4.05 4.42
C GLY A 26 -11.07 4.62 5.47
N ASN A 27 -11.75 3.73 6.22
CA ASN A 27 -12.78 4.08 7.19
C ASN A 27 -12.29 5.01 8.33
N HIS A 28 -10.98 5.20 8.46
CA HIS A 28 -10.34 5.92 9.55
C HIS A 28 -9.41 7.05 9.11
N ASP A 29 -9.53 7.54 7.87
CA ASP A 29 -8.67 8.60 7.29
C ASP A 29 -7.16 8.29 7.30
N LEU A 30 -6.78 7.01 7.36
CA LEU A 30 -5.38 6.60 7.27
C LEU A 30 -4.88 6.79 5.84
N ARG A 31 -3.93 7.72 5.63
CA ARG A 31 -3.34 7.99 4.32
C ARG A 31 -1.84 7.71 4.30
N GLY A 32 -1.35 7.24 3.16
CA GLY A 32 0.05 6.86 3.01
C GLY A 32 0.26 5.86 1.88
N TYR A 33 1.36 5.13 1.96
CA TYR A 33 1.68 4.05 1.04
C TYR A 33 2.62 3.02 1.65
N VAL A 34 2.63 1.84 1.06
CA VAL A 34 3.73 0.88 1.17
C VAL A 34 4.28 0.64 -0.22
N ARG A 35 5.58 0.88 -0.39
CA ARG A 35 6.28 0.75 -1.67
C ARG A 35 7.29 -0.38 -1.57
N PHE A 36 7.31 -1.22 -2.59
CA PHE A 36 8.17 -2.39 -2.72
C PHE A 36 9.07 -2.18 -3.94
N THR A 37 10.38 -2.26 -3.78
CA THR A 37 11.34 -2.03 -4.86
C THR A 37 12.22 -3.25 -5.00
N LYS A 38 12.35 -3.76 -6.23
CA LYS A 38 13.18 -4.92 -6.55
C LYS A 38 14.64 -4.62 -6.18
N GLN A 39 15.27 -5.56 -5.51
CA GLN A 39 16.73 -5.65 -5.38
C GLN A 39 17.19 -6.99 -5.99
N ALA A 40 18.51 -7.20 -6.07
CA ALA A 40 19.07 -8.37 -6.75
C ALA A 40 18.50 -9.71 -6.24
N ASN A 41 18.31 -9.85 -4.93
CA ASN A 41 17.81 -11.07 -4.27
C ASN A 41 16.83 -10.78 -3.13
N ALA A 42 16.25 -9.58 -3.11
CA ALA A 42 15.37 -9.13 -2.05
C ALA A 42 14.42 -8.03 -2.55
N VAL A 43 13.53 -7.60 -1.67
CA VAL A 43 12.63 -6.47 -1.89
C VAL A 43 12.90 -5.43 -0.82
N ALA A 44 13.25 -4.22 -1.25
CA ALA A 44 13.29 -3.06 -0.39
C ALA A 44 11.88 -2.53 -0.15
N ILE A 45 11.55 -2.26 1.11
CA ILE A 45 10.23 -1.83 1.54
C ILE A 45 10.35 -0.44 2.15
N THR A 46 9.49 0.47 1.71
CA THR A 46 9.28 1.76 2.36
C THR A 46 7.80 1.94 2.61
N ALA A 47 7.41 1.93 3.88
CA ALA A 47 6.06 2.19 4.33
C ALA A 47 6.01 3.58 4.98
N LYS A 48 5.15 4.47 4.47
CA LYS A 48 5.02 5.83 4.97
C LYS A 48 3.56 6.17 5.17
N LEU A 49 3.21 6.72 6.32
CA LEU A 49 1.88 7.23 6.62
C LEU A 49 1.95 8.75 6.75
N ASN A 50 1.25 9.49 5.90
CA ASN A 50 1.41 10.94 5.75
C ASN A 50 0.46 11.75 6.65
N THR A 51 -0.78 11.33 6.82
CA THR A 51 -1.83 12.06 7.56
C THR A 51 -2.91 11.11 8.08
N GLY A 52 -3.61 11.52 9.12
CA GLY A 52 -4.82 10.89 9.67
C GLY A 52 -5.07 11.41 11.09
N VAL A 53 -6.20 12.07 11.32
CA VAL A 53 -6.58 12.74 12.60
C VAL A 53 -6.74 11.71 13.75
N SER A 54 -6.73 10.42 13.43
CA SER A 54 -6.91 9.27 14.32
C SER A 54 -5.63 8.46 14.58
N LYS A 55 -4.47 8.80 13.98
CA LYS A 55 -3.23 8.02 14.20
C LYS A 55 -2.98 7.82 15.69
N GLN A 56 -3.07 8.87 16.51
CA GLN A 56 -2.80 8.76 17.94
C GLN A 56 -3.73 7.82 18.71
N THR A 57 -4.99 7.64 18.27
CA THR A 57 -5.94 6.71 18.93
C THR A 57 -5.89 5.28 18.39
N LEU A 58 -5.35 5.09 17.19
CA LEU A 58 -5.29 3.78 16.52
C LEU A 58 -3.91 3.10 16.66
N LEU A 59 -2.90 3.82 17.13
CA LEU A 59 -1.55 3.27 17.29
C LEU A 59 -1.48 2.38 18.56
N PRO A 60 -0.65 1.32 18.53
CA PRO A 60 0.19 0.91 17.42
C PRO A 60 -0.60 0.21 16.30
N LEU A 61 -0.23 0.50 15.05
CA LEU A 61 -0.77 -0.16 13.87
C LEU A 61 0.18 -1.25 13.40
N SER A 62 -0.33 -2.48 13.39
CA SER A 62 0.29 -3.59 12.68
C SER A 62 -0.09 -3.54 11.21
N TRP A 63 0.75 -4.07 10.35
CA TRP A 63 0.63 -4.03 8.90
C TRP A 63 1.25 -5.28 8.29
N HIS A 64 0.52 -5.90 7.37
CA HIS A 64 0.86 -7.20 6.80
C HIS A 64 0.51 -7.25 5.30
N ILE A 65 1.21 -8.12 4.56
CA ILE A 65 0.75 -8.56 3.24
C ILE A 65 -0.24 -9.71 3.43
N HIS A 66 -1.41 -9.58 2.84
CA HIS A 66 -2.47 -10.58 2.87
C HIS A 66 -2.46 -11.44 1.61
N SER A 67 -3.06 -12.63 1.67
CA SER A 67 -2.99 -13.64 0.62
C SER A 67 -3.67 -13.23 -0.69
N SER A 68 -4.66 -12.34 -0.62
CA SER A 68 -5.50 -11.89 -1.73
C SER A 68 -5.55 -10.37 -1.83
N GLY A 69 -5.89 -9.86 -3.01
CA GLY A 69 -6.30 -8.48 -3.19
C GLY A 69 -7.62 -8.17 -2.47
N VAL A 70 -7.86 -6.88 -2.25
CA VAL A 70 -9.09 -6.30 -1.74
C VAL A 70 -10.03 -5.93 -2.89
N THR A 71 -11.31 -6.21 -2.70
CA THR A 71 -12.40 -5.75 -3.57
C THR A 71 -13.05 -4.49 -2.98
N GLY A 72 -13.03 -3.39 -3.72
CA GLY A 72 -13.55 -2.10 -3.27
C GLY A 72 -12.81 -1.59 -2.02
N THR A 73 -13.55 -1.24 -0.96
CA THR A 73 -13.01 -0.78 0.33
C THR A 73 -13.08 -1.84 1.43
N ASN A 74 -13.49 -3.08 1.11
CA ASN A 74 -13.72 -4.12 2.11
C ASN A 74 -12.45 -4.92 2.39
N CYS A 75 -11.70 -4.52 3.42
CA CYS A 75 -10.46 -5.17 3.82
C CYS A 75 -10.60 -6.65 4.20
N SER A 76 -11.79 -7.14 4.53
CA SER A 76 -12.04 -8.56 4.85
C SER A 76 -11.83 -9.48 3.64
N THR A 77 -11.95 -8.95 2.42
CA THR A 77 -11.76 -9.72 1.18
C THR A 77 -10.30 -10.13 0.92
N ALA A 78 -9.33 -9.50 1.60
CA ALA A 78 -7.91 -9.79 1.44
C ALA A 78 -7.50 -11.20 1.93
N GLY A 79 -8.37 -11.91 2.65
CA GLY A 79 -8.05 -13.22 3.22
C GLY A 79 -7.12 -13.14 4.44
N GLY A 80 -6.34 -14.20 4.68
CA GLY A 80 -5.35 -14.29 5.77
C GLY A 80 -4.02 -13.64 5.41
N HIS A 81 -2.99 -13.81 6.25
CA HIS A 81 -1.64 -13.35 5.92
C HIS A 81 -1.05 -14.16 4.75
N LEU A 82 -0.20 -13.52 3.96
CA LEU A 82 0.59 -14.23 2.96
C LEU A 82 1.63 -15.11 3.66
N ASN A 83 1.61 -16.42 3.38
CA ASN A 83 2.53 -17.37 4.00
C ASN A 83 3.10 -18.35 2.95
N LEU A 84 4.10 -17.90 2.18
CA LEU A 84 4.75 -18.73 1.16
C LEU A 84 5.65 -19.81 1.77
N LEU A 85 6.10 -19.58 3.00
CA LEU A 85 7.06 -20.41 3.71
C LEU A 85 6.41 -21.48 4.60
N ASN A 86 5.08 -21.48 4.71
CA ASN A 86 4.31 -22.36 5.59
C ASN A 86 4.79 -22.36 7.05
N VAL A 87 5.28 -21.22 7.53
CA VAL A 87 5.66 -21.04 8.93
C VAL A 87 4.40 -20.90 9.78
N PRO A 88 4.29 -21.52 10.97
CA PRO A 88 3.12 -21.34 11.82
C PRO A 88 2.89 -19.86 12.16
N GLU A 89 1.65 -19.37 12.07
CA GLU A 89 1.27 -17.98 12.40
C GLU A 89 1.59 -17.57 13.85
N THR A 90 1.75 -18.55 14.74
CA THR A 90 2.17 -18.36 16.13
C THR A 90 3.68 -18.18 16.30
N SER A 91 4.46 -18.33 15.23
CA SER A 91 5.91 -18.21 15.27
C SER A 91 6.34 -16.77 15.48
N VAL A 92 7.36 -16.59 16.34
CA VAL A 92 7.98 -15.30 16.55
C VAL A 92 9.09 -15.11 15.53
N CYS A 93 9.01 -14.03 14.77
CA CYS A 93 10.09 -13.62 13.89
C CYS A 93 11.40 -13.44 14.66
N ALA A 94 12.45 -14.12 14.22
CA ALA A 94 13.80 -13.78 14.63
C ALA A 94 14.11 -12.32 14.28
N LYS A 95 14.96 -11.66 15.06
CA LYS A 95 15.39 -10.28 14.76
C LYS A 95 16.38 -10.20 13.60
N ASP A 96 17.11 -11.30 13.35
CA ASP A 96 18.06 -11.41 12.24
C ASP A 96 17.31 -11.66 10.92
N PRO A 97 17.40 -10.75 9.93
CA PRO A 97 16.76 -10.93 8.63
C PRO A 97 17.17 -12.22 7.90
N ALA A 98 18.38 -12.75 8.14
CA ALA A 98 18.82 -13.99 7.54
C ALA A 98 18.01 -15.22 8.00
N GLN A 99 17.32 -15.12 9.14
CA GLN A 99 16.47 -16.18 9.68
C GLN A 99 14.99 -16.04 9.30
N PHE A 100 14.58 -14.93 8.66
CA PHE A 100 13.17 -14.71 8.33
C PHE A 100 12.56 -15.87 7.53
N ALA A 101 13.32 -16.47 6.61
CA ALA A 101 12.86 -17.60 5.80
C ALA A 101 12.47 -18.86 6.63
N LYS A 102 12.91 -18.95 7.89
CA LYS A 102 12.65 -20.09 8.78
C LYS A 102 11.68 -19.75 9.91
N THR A 103 11.64 -18.48 10.33
CA THR A 103 10.94 -18.08 11.56
C THR A 103 9.77 -17.15 11.34
N CYS A 104 9.62 -16.58 10.14
CA CYS A 104 8.60 -15.58 9.85
C CYS A 104 7.63 -16.05 8.77
N VAL A 105 6.34 -15.90 9.05
CA VAL A 105 5.33 -15.83 8.00
C VAL A 105 5.68 -14.70 7.04
N THR A 106 5.64 -14.99 5.73
CA THR A 106 6.11 -14.10 4.66
C THR A 106 5.56 -12.68 4.78
N GLY A 107 4.24 -12.56 4.99
CA GLY A 107 3.52 -11.29 5.03
C GLY A 107 3.56 -10.53 6.36
N LEU A 108 4.17 -11.06 7.43
CA LEU A 108 4.19 -10.41 8.75
C LEU A 108 5.21 -9.27 8.84
N LEU A 109 4.98 -8.20 8.08
CA LEU A 109 5.91 -7.06 7.97
C LEU A 109 6.14 -6.34 9.31
N SER A 110 5.11 -6.20 10.15
CA SER A 110 5.27 -5.60 11.49
C SER A 110 6.19 -6.37 12.41
N SER A 111 6.19 -7.70 12.34
CA SER A 111 7.07 -8.54 13.15
C SER A 111 8.53 -8.44 12.70
N LYS A 112 8.76 -8.14 11.41
CA LYS A 112 10.09 -8.00 10.81
C LYS A 112 10.67 -6.59 10.98
N PHE A 113 9.85 -5.56 10.77
CA PHE A 113 10.30 -4.17 10.62
C PHE A 113 9.71 -3.20 11.65
N GLY A 114 8.84 -3.69 12.54
CA GLY A 114 8.16 -2.89 13.56
C GLY A 114 6.77 -2.42 13.15
N THR A 115 5.98 -2.05 14.15
CA THR A 115 4.66 -1.43 13.98
C THR A 115 4.79 0.08 13.80
N PHE A 116 3.79 0.71 13.20
CA PHE A 116 3.66 2.15 13.31
C PHE A 116 3.20 2.44 14.75
N ALA A 117 4.02 3.14 15.53
CA ALA A 117 3.68 3.53 16.91
C ALA A 117 4.05 5.00 17.19
N LYS A 118 5.24 5.42 16.76
CA LYS A 118 5.71 6.81 16.81
C LYS A 118 6.35 7.27 15.50
N ALA A 119 6.78 6.31 14.67
CA ALA A 119 7.39 6.59 13.38
C ALA A 119 6.31 6.75 12.32
N ASP A 120 6.46 7.75 11.46
CA ASP A 120 5.62 7.94 10.27
C ASP A 120 6.17 7.22 9.05
N THR A 121 7.39 6.68 9.15
CA THR A 121 8.06 5.94 8.08
C THR A 121 8.79 4.74 8.65
N ILE A 122 8.59 3.58 8.04
CA ILE A 122 9.29 2.33 8.33
C ILE A 122 9.96 1.87 7.04
N LYS A 123 11.20 1.41 7.15
CA LYS A 123 11.97 0.88 6.03
C LYS A 123 12.53 -0.49 6.39
N GLY A 124 12.67 -1.35 5.40
CA GLY A 124 13.22 -2.69 5.59
C GLY A 124 13.65 -3.30 4.26
N VAL A 125 14.33 -4.43 4.34
CA VAL A 125 14.63 -5.29 3.20
C VAL A 125 14.19 -6.69 3.57
N ASP A 126 13.46 -7.34 2.67
CA ASP A 126 12.93 -8.69 2.87
C ASP A 126 13.33 -9.59 1.71
N SER A 127 13.97 -10.72 1.99
CA SER A 127 14.38 -11.71 1.00
C SER A 127 13.46 -12.95 0.97
N THR A 128 12.33 -12.91 1.68
CA THR A 128 11.38 -14.05 1.76
C THR A 128 10.32 -14.06 0.66
N PHE A 129 10.31 -13.04 -0.20
CA PHE A 129 9.42 -12.93 -1.36
C PHE A 129 10.04 -12.05 -2.44
N THR A 130 9.51 -12.17 -3.66
CA THR A 130 9.80 -11.35 -4.83
C THR A 130 8.64 -10.39 -5.11
N LEU A 131 8.79 -9.47 -6.08
CA LEU A 131 7.68 -8.59 -6.47
C LEU A 131 6.57 -9.40 -7.14
N GLU A 132 6.97 -10.42 -7.90
CA GLU A 132 6.10 -11.35 -8.61
C GLU A 132 5.21 -12.16 -7.64
N ASP A 133 5.71 -12.44 -6.43
CA ASP A 133 4.94 -13.12 -5.39
C ASP A 133 3.83 -12.25 -4.77
N ILE A 134 3.95 -10.92 -4.83
CA ILE A 134 3.10 -10.00 -4.05
C ILE A 134 2.22 -9.08 -4.91
N ILE A 135 2.49 -8.96 -6.22
CA ILE A 135 1.61 -8.22 -7.13
C ILE A 135 0.19 -8.80 -7.10
N GLY A 136 -0.82 -7.92 -7.02
CA GLY A 136 -2.24 -8.31 -6.95
C GLY A 136 -2.70 -8.79 -5.57
N LYS A 137 -1.81 -8.84 -4.58
CA LYS A 137 -2.17 -9.01 -3.16
C LYS A 137 -2.52 -7.67 -2.52
N ALA A 138 -2.73 -7.63 -1.21
CA ALA A 138 -3.01 -6.40 -0.49
C ALA A 138 -2.14 -6.22 0.75
N VAL A 139 -1.87 -4.97 1.10
CA VAL A 139 -1.41 -4.61 2.45
C VAL A 139 -2.62 -4.26 3.30
N VAL A 140 -2.70 -4.80 4.50
CA VAL A 140 -3.76 -4.51 5.48
C VAL A 140 -3.14 -3.99 6.77
N PHE A 141 -3.76 -2.97 7.34
CA PHE A 141 -3.40 -2.36 8.61
C PHE A 141 -4.42 -2.75 9.69
N HIS A 142 -3.91 -3.13 10.85
CA HIS A 142 -4.70 -3.54 12.01
C HIS A 142 -4.40 -2.66 13.22
N ILE A 143 -5.41 -2.38 14.02
CA ILE A 143 -5.20 -1.85 15.38
C ILE A 143 -4.81 -2.98 16.33
N ALA A 144 -4.18 -2.60 17.45
CA ALA A 144 -3.77 -3.54 18.49
C ALA A 144 -4.91 -3.89 19.45
N ASP A 145 -5.98 -4.51 18.91
CA ASP A 145 -7.06 -5.10 19.70
C ASP A 145 -7.01 -6.64 19.64
N GLU A 146 -7.88 -7.29 20.42
CA GLU A 146 -8.01 -8.75 20.42
C GLU A 146 -8.62 -9.25 19.10
N ALA A 147 -9.56 -8.49 18.53
CA ALA A 147 -10.26 -8.83 17.29
C ALA A 147 -9.39 -8.66 16.03
N LYS A 148 -8.19 -8.06 16.15
CA LYS A 148 -7.32 -7.71 15.03
C LYS A 148 -8.07 -6.90 13.97
N THR A 149 -8.77 -5.87 14.41
CA THR A 149 -9.64 -5.05 13.54
C THR A 149 -8.83 -4.42 12.40
N ARG A 150 -9.29 -4.65 11.16
CA ARG A 150 -8.71 -4.09 9.92
C ARG A 150 -9.20 -2.67 9.75
N VAL A 151 -8.30 -1.69 9.76
CA VAL A 151 -8.65 -0.26 9.70
C VAL A 151 -8.33 0.41 8.36
N ALA A 152 -7.42 -0.16 7.60
CA ALA A 152 -7.11 0.28 6.25
C ALA A 152 -6.50 -0.85 5.43
N CYS A 153 -6.64 -0.77 4.12
CA CYS A 153 -6.02 -1.72 3.22
C CYS A 153 -5.86 -1.12 1.82
N ALA A 154 -4.94 -1.67 1.05
CA ALA A 154 -4.73 -1.29 -0.34
C ALA A 154 -4.15 -2.46 -1.14
N ASN A 155 -4.58 -2.56 -2.40
CA ASN A 155 -3.99 -3.50 -3.36
C ASN A 155 -2.56 -3.11 -3.69
N ILE A 156 -1.70 -4.11 -3.80
CA ILE A 156 -0.33 -4.00 -4.29
C ILE A 156 -0.42 -4.03 -5.82
N VAL A 157 -0.16 -2.88 -6.41
CA VAL A 157 -0.21 -2.66 -7.86
C VAL A 157 1.13 -2.13 -8.35
N GLN A 158 1.30 -2.05 -9.67
CA GLN A 158 2.46 -1.40 -10.27
C GLN A 158 2.54 0.07 -9.83
N ASP A 159 3.75 0.55 -9.50
CA ASP A 159 3.94 1.99 -9.24
C ASP A 159 4.20 2.69 -10.58
N ASP A 160 3.21 3.37 -11.13
CA ASP A 160 3.36 4.12 -12.40
C ASP A 160 4.25 5.36 -12.26
N ASN A 161 4.76 5.66 -11.06
CA ASN A 161 5.67 6.77 -10.78
C ASN A 161 7.14 6.32 -10.67
N VAL A 162 7.50 5.19 -11.28
CA VAL A 162 8.92 4.80 -11.41
C VAL A 162 9.61 5.89 -12.23
N VAL A 163 10.28 6.82 -11.54
CA VAL A 163 11.47 7.45 -12.12
C VAL A 163 12.46 6.31 -12.26
N ASP A 164 12.68 5.85 -13.48
CA ASP A 164 13.69 4.85 -13.80
C ASP A 164 15.04 5.35 -13.26
N THR A 165 15.37 4.99 -12.02
CA THR A 165 16.75 5.00 -11.55
C THR A 165 17.37 3.78 -12.20
N ALA A 166 17.74 3.98 -13.47
CA ALA A 166 18.33 3.02 -14.36
C ALA A 166 19.38 2.17 -13.63
N ALA A 167 19.10 0.88 -13.51
CA ALA A 167 20.14 -0.12 -13.36
C ALA A 167 20.76 -0.34 -14.74
N GLY A 168 21.85 0.37 -15.04
CA GLY A 168 22.88 -0.01 -16.02
C GLY A 168 22.49 0.01 -17.50
N THR A 169 23.07 0.98 -18.24
CA THR A 169 23.63 0.88 -19.61
C THR A 169 22.87 -0.01 -20.61
N ASP A 170 22.16 0.52 -21.60
CA ASP A 170 22.76 1.23 -22.73
C ASP A 170 21.84 2.35 -23.26
N ALA A 171 22.09 3.58 -22.83
CA ALA A 171 21.65 4.73 -23.61
C ALA A 171 22.46 4.72 -24.91
N LYS A 172 21.81 4.41 -26.03
CA LYS A 172 22.38 4.64 -27.36
C LYS A 172 22.44 6.15 -27.57
N LEU A 173 23.53 6.76 -27.10
CA LEU A 173 23.90 8.13 -27.40
C LEU A 173 24.12 8.23 -28.91
N ASP A 174 23.59 9.28 -29.53
CA ASP A 174 23.98 9.63 -30.90
C ASP A 174 25.45 10.09 -30.91
N SER A 175 26.04 10.23 -32.10
CA SER A 175 27.44 10.64 -32.28
C SER A 175 27.78 12.02 -31.71
N ASN A 176 26.78 12.76 -31.18
CA ASN A 176 26.92 14.07 -30.56
C ASN A 176 26.56 14.08 -29.07
N GLY A 177 26.33 12.93 -28.44
CA GLY A 177 26.12 12.83 -26.98
C GLY A 177 24.84 13.48 -26.47
N LYS A 178 23.81 13.62 -27.31
CA LYS A 178 22.53 14.23 -26.90
C LYS A 178 21.49 13.15 -26.60
N ASP A 179 21.00 13.14 -25.37
CA ASP A 179 19.86 12.31 -24.96
C ASP A 179 18.58 12.80 -25.67
N THR A 180 18.00 11.94 -26.50
CA THR A 180 16.77 12.22 -27.26
C THR A 180 15.50 11.72 -26.58
N THR A 181 15.53 11.28 -25.32
CA THR A 181 14.32 10.87 -24.60
C THR A 181 13.57 12.06 -23.98
N VAL A 182 13.19 13.01 -24.83
CA VAL A 182 12.15 14.01 -24.50
C VAL A 182 11.09 13.98 -25.61
N SER A 183 10.15 13.05 -25.48
CA SER A 183 8.90 13.12 -26.24
C SER A 183 7.84 13.83 -25.41
N LYS A 184 7.60 15.08 -25.81
CA LYS A 184 6.41 15.89 -25.54
C LYS A 184 5.13 15.05 -25.46
N VAL A 185 4.38 15.19 -24.38
CA VAL A 185 2.92 15.19 -24.43
C VAL A 185 2.43 16.48 -23.80
N GLY A 186 2.13 17.46 -24.65
CA GLY A 186 1.30 18.59 -24.28
C GLY A 186 -0.13 18.30 -24.71
N VAL A 187 -1.08 18.37 -23.79
CA VAL A 187 -2.47 18.68 -24.11
C VAL A 187 -2.98 19.70 -23.11
N LYS A 188 -3.29 20.89 -23.64
CA LYS A 188 -4.06 21.96 -23.03
C LYS A 188 -5.47 21.46 -22.72
N GLY A 189 -5.96 21.73 -21.51
CA GLY A 189 -7.37 21.68 -21.17
C GLY A 189 -7.66 22.70 -20.09
N ALA A 190 -8.29 23.82 -20.47
CA ALA A 190 -8.69 24.89 -19.57
C ALA A 190 -9.81 24.40 -18.64
N ALA A 191 -9.66 24.62 -17.34
CA ALA A 191 -10.74 24.47 -16.37
C ALA A 191 -11.56 25.78 -16.30
N PRO A 192 -12.90 25.73 -16.31
CA PRO A 192 -13.76 26.90 -16.12
C PRO A 192 -13.75 27.40 -14.65
N PRO A 193 -14.24 28.63 -14.39
CA PRO A 193 -14.13 29.27 -13.08
C PRO A 193 -14.98 28.57 -12.01
N LEU A 194 -14.42 28.41 -10.83
CA LEU A 194 -15.12 27.99 -9.61
C LEU A 194 -16.07 29.12 -9.16
N GLU A 195 -17.38 28.90 -9.30
CA GLU A 195 -18.40 29.67 -8.57
C GLU A 195 -18.36 29.30 -7.08
N SER A 196 -18.30 30.33 -6.24
CA SER A 196 -18.35 30.24 -4.78
C SER A 196 -19.75 29.87 -4.28
N PRO A 197 -19.92 28.84 -3.43
CA PRO A 197 -21.18 28.63 -2.74
C PRO A 197 -21.34 29.63 -1.57
N LYS A 198 -22.41 30.39 -1.69
CA LYS A 198 -23.00 31.37 -0.77
C LYS A 198 -23.21 30.79 0.63
N ALA A 199 -22.71 31.51 1.64
CA ALA A 199 -22.97 31.23 3.05
C ALA A 199 -24.48 31.31 3.38
N LYS A 200 -25.03 30.26 4.00
CA LYS A 200 -26.34 30.30 4.66
C LYS A 200 -26.15 30.26 6.17
N SER A 201 -26.45 31.41 6.77
CA SER A 201 -26.77 31.59 8.19
C SER A 201 -28.09 30.88 8.53
N GLY A 202 -28.12 30.18 9.66
CA GLY A 202 -29.33 29.56 10.23
C GLY A 202 -28.98 28.81 11.52
N ARG A 203 -28.97 29.51 12.66
CA ARG A 203 -30.02 29.54 13.69
C ARG A 203 -29.99 28.32 14.63
N ALA A 204 -29.47 28.57 15.83
CA ALA A 204 -29.51 27.69 16.99
C ALA A 204 -30.94 27.48 17.51
N PRO A 205 -31.23 26.30 18.07
CA PRO A 205 -32.27 26.15 19.08
C PRO A 205 -31.70 25.87 20.48
N ASN A 206 -32.09 26.77 21.39
CA ASN A 206 -32.29 26.63 22.83
C ASN A 206 -32.32 25.18 23.37
N ALA A 207 -31.39 24.84 24.27
CA ALA A 207 -31.55 23.76 25.23
C ALA A 207 -32.09 24.36 26.55
N LYS A 208 -33.40 24.20 26.79
CA LYS A 208 -34.02 24.49 28.09
C LYS A 208 -33.75 23.33 29.05
N SER A 209 -33.23 23.71 30.21
CA SER A 209 -33.25 23.01 31.49
C SER A 209 -34.60 22.35 31.80
N SER A 210 -34.55 21.12 32.33
CA SER A 210 -35.56 20.57 33.24
C SER A 210 -34.93 19.47 34.09
N ALA A 211 -34.40 19.87 35.24
CA ALA A 211 -34.21 18.97 36.36
C ALA A 211 -35.58 18.43 36.82
N LYS A 212 -35.63 17.16 37.21
CA LYS A 212 -36.72 16.61 38.01
C LYS A 212 -36.10 15.73 39.11
N PRO A 213 -36.32 16.03 40.40
CA PRO A 213 -36.03 15.13 41.52
C PRO A 213 -37.26 14.24 41.78
N ILE A 214 -37.24 13.52 42.92
CA ILE A 214 -38.27 12.61 43.51
C ILE A 214 -37.88 11.14 43.25
N ALA A 215 -37.72 10.24 44.23
CA ALA A 215 -37.80 10.27 45.70
C ALA A 215 -36.92 9.14 46.24
#